data_AF-A0A086MZP3-F1
#
_entry.id   AF-A0A086MZP3-F1
#
_cell.length_a   1.000
_cell.length_b   1.000
_cell.length_c   1.000
_cell.angle_alpha   90.00
_cell.angle_beta   90.00
_cell.angle_gamma   90.00
#
_symmetry.space_group_name_H-M   'P 1'
#
loop_
_entity.id
_entity.type
_entity.pdbx_description
1 polymer ?
#
loop_
_entity_poly.entity_id
_entity_poly.type
_entity_poly.pdbx_seq_one_letter_code
_entity_poly.pdbx_strand_id
1 'polypeptide(L)'
;MGAEHDVLDPEGPTLVSAGSLYTDGAWVWREDLSYYLARYHLALPDDFVAQVRELAYSPPVVPESRLVEIATRDLGISMGQA
;
A
#
# COMPACT_ATOMS: atom_id res chain seq x y z
N MET A 1 -1.80 -8.78 -11.06
CA MET A 1 -0.62 -7.92 -11.35
C MET A 1 -0.96 -7.08 -12.56
N GLY A 2 -1.26 -5.80 -12.35
CA GLY A 2 -1.43 -4.80 -13.41
C GLY A 2 -0.20 -3.92 -13.42
N ALA A 3 0.41 -3.77 -14.59
CA ALA A 3 1.54 -2.88 -14.78
C ALA A 3 0.99 -1.51 -15.17
N GLU A 4 1.22 -0.48 -14.36
CA GLU A 4 0.73 0.88 -14.61
C GLU A 4 1.88 1.81 -14.95
N HIS A 5 1.62 2.86 -15.74
CA HIS A 5 2.62 3.90 -15.97
C HIS A 5 2.85 4.73 -14.70
N ASP A 6 4.05 5.27 -14.56
CA ASP A 6 4.32 6.25 -13.53
C ASP A 6 3.39 7.47 -13.70
N VAL A 7 2.52 7.68 -12.71
CA VAL A 7 1.51 8.75 -12.70
C VAL A 7 2.15 10.14 -12.67
N LEU A 8 3.35 10.28 -12.12
CA LEU A 8 4.05 11.58 -11.99
C LEU A 8 4.99 11.86 -13.18
N ASP A 9 5.35 10.83 -13.94
CA ASP A 9 6.19 10.94 -15.13
C ASP A 9 5.65 10.02 -16.24
N PRO A 10 4.82 10.55 -17.15
CA PRO A 10 4.24 9.76 -18.24
C PRO A 10 5.27 9.15 -19.20
N GLU A 11 6.49 9.67 -19.24
CA GLU A 11 7.62 9.11 -20.03
C GLU A 11 8.47 8.13 -19.20
N GLY A 12 8.10 7.95 -17.92
CA GLY A 12 8.75 7.08 -16.95
C GLY A 12 8.47 5.59 -17.16
N PRO A 13 9.06 4.74 -16.30
CA PRO A 13 8.94 3.29 -16.40
C PRO A 13 7.51 2.81 -16.10
N THR A 14 7.15 1.65 -16.65
CA THR A 14 5.95 0.92 -16.22
C THR A 14 6.23 0.14 -14.93
N LEU A 15 5.39 0.35 -13.92
CA LEU A 15 5.50 -0.24 -12.59
C LEU A 15 4.64 -1.50 -12.51
N VAL A 16 5.28 -2.67 -12.51
CA VAL A 16 4.65 -4.00 -12.64
C VAL A 16 3.77 -4.40 -11.44
N SER A 17 3.93 -3.72 -10.29
CA SER A 17 3.19 -4.01 -9.06
C SER A 17 2.24 -2.92 -8.58
N ALA A 18 1.82 -2.07 -9.49
CA ALA A 18 0.93 -0.95 -9.23
C ALA A 18 -0.44 -1.35 -8.64
N GLY A 19 -0.88 -2.60 -8.87
CA GLY A 19 -2.13 -3.15 -8.32
C GLY A 19 -1.98 -3.96 -7.04
N SER A 20 -0.76 -4.12 -6.50
CA SER A 20 -0.53 -4.89 -5.28
C SER A 20 -0.62 -3.95 -4.07
N LEU A 21 -1.39 -4.36 -3.06
CA LEU A 21 -1.59 -3.60 -1.82
C LEU A 21 -0.95 -4.32 -0.63
N TYR A 22 -0.33 -3.53 0.23
CA TYR A 22 0.19 -3.96 1.53
C TYR A 22 -0.53 -3.22 2.65
N THR A 23 -0.54 -3.83 3.84
CA THR A 23 -1.12 -3.23 5.04
C THR A 23 -0.42 -3.75 6.30
N ASP A 24 -0.34 -2.90 7.32
CA ASP A 24 0.00 -3.24 8.70
C ASP A 24 -1.25 -3.41 9.60
N GLY A 25 -2.44 -3.33 9.01
CA GLY A 25 -3.74 -3.38 9.69
C GLY A 25 -4.35 -2.00 9.99
N ALA A 26 -3.54 -0.94 9.93
CA ALA A 26 -3.98 0.45 10.12
C ALA A 26 -3.89 1.26 8.83
N TRP A 27 -2.81 1.11 8.09
CA TRP A 27 -2.56 1.78 6.81
C TRP A 27 -2.60 0.81 5.65
N VAL A 28 -3.00 1.30 4.48
CA VAL A 28 -2.91 0.57 3.21
C VAL A 28 -2.04 1.38 2.26
N TRP A 29 -1.12 0.72 1.58
CA TRP A 29 -0.28 1.36 0.58
C TRP A 29 -0.02 0.42 -0.59
N ARG A 30 0.34 1.01 -1.74
CA ARG A 30 0.73 0.28 -2.94
C ARG A 30 2.17 -0.19 -2.83
N GLU A 31 2.48 -1.33 -3.42
CA GLU A 31 3.85 -1.87 -3.46
C GLU A 31 4.86 -0.88 -4.06
N ASP A 32 4.44 -0.16 -5.08
CA ASP A 32 5.28 0.82 -5.78
C ASP A 32 5.48 2.14 -5.01
N LEU A 33 4.91 2.30 -3.81
CA LEU A 33 5.17 3.47 -2.96
C LEU A 33 6.67 3.68 -2.73
N SER A 34 7.43 2.59 -2.59
CA SER A 34 8.89 2.64 -2.41
C SER A 34 9.61 3.32 -3.59
N TYR A 35 9.15 3.06 -4.83
CA TYR A 35 9.65 3.74 -6.03
C TYR A 35 9.35 5.25 -5.96
N TYR A 36 8.12 5.62 -5.60
CA TYR A 36 7.73 7.02 -5.49
C TYR A 36 8.54 7.79 -4.43
N LEU A 37 8.77 7.17 -3.27
CA LEU A 37 9.59 7.76 -2.21
C LEU A 37 11.05 7.94 -2.64
N ALA A 38 11.62 6.92 -3.30
CA ALA A 38 13.01 6.98 -3.75
C ALA A 38 13.23 7.99 -4.88
N ARG A 39 12.29 8.08 -5.83
CA ARG A 39 12.41 8.89 -7.05
C ARG A 39 11.97 10.35 -6.87
N TYR A 40 10.94 10.59 -6.06
CA TYR A 40 10.29 11.89 -5.92
C TYR A 40 10.37 12.47 -4.51
N HIS A 41 10.91 11.73 -3.54
CA HIS A 41 11.06 12.17 -2.15
C HIS A 41 9.75 12.69 -1.56
N LEU A 42 8.64 12.00 -1.86
CA LEU A 42 7.32 12.39 -1.39
C LEU A 42 7.30 12.42 0.14
N ALA A 43 6.71 13.48 0.69
CA ALA A 43 6.43 13.53 2.12
C ALA A 43 5.33 12.50 2.46
N LEU A 44 5.58 11.72 3.51
CA LEU A 44 4.59 10.82 4.08
C LEU A 44 3.83 11.52 5.21
N PRO A 45 2.57 11.14 5.49
CA PRO A 45 1.87 11.60 6.69
C PRO A 45 2.70 11.30 7.96
N ASP A 46 2.78 12.27 8.88
CA ASP A 46 3.59 12.12 10.10
C ASP A 46 3.14 10.92 10.94
N ASP A 47 1.83 10.70 11.05
CA ASP A 47 1.24 9.58 11.80
C ASP A 47 1.61 8.22 11.19
N PHE A 48 1.73 8.14 9.86
CA PHE A 48 2.21 6.92 9.20
C PHE A 48 3.66 6.63 9.57
N VAL A 49 4.52 7.65 9.53
CA VAL A 49 5.94 7.51 9.88
C VAL A 49 6.11 7.16 11.37
N ALA A 50 5.30 7.75 12.24
CA ALA A 50 5.28 7.41 13.67
C ALA A 50 4.91 5.94 13.88
N GLN A 51 3.82 5.45 13.27
CA GLN A 51 3.40 4.06 13.35
C GLN A 51 4.48 3.08 12.88
N VAL A 52 5.11 3.36 11.73
CA VAL A 52 6.19 2.50 11.18
C VAL A 52 7.37 2.41 12.15
N ARG A 53 7.71 3.51 12.82
CA ARG A 53 8.79 3.54 13.83
C ARG A 53 8.41 2.78 15.10
N GLU A 54 7.17 2.90 15.57
CA GLU A 54 6.65 2.15 16.72
C GLU A 54 6.66 0.65 16.47
N LEU A 55 6.37 0.23 15.22
CA LEU A 55 6.47 -1.16 14.77
C LEU A 55 7.91 -1.62 14.49
N ALA A 56 8.91 -0.80 14.79
CA ALA A 56 10.33 -1.07 14.52
C ALA A 56 10.59 -1.50 13.06
N TYR A 57 9.89 -0.87 12.10
CA TYR A 57 9.99 -1.16 10.66
C TYR A 57 9.62 -2.60 10.26
N SER A 58 8.95 -3.34 11.14
CA SER A 58 8.48 -4.70 10.89
C SER A 58 6.97 -4.76 11.09
N PRO A 59 6.16 -4.71 10.01
CA PRO A 59 4.71 -4.79 10.15
C PRO A 59 4.29 -6.11 10.82
N PRO A 60 3.27 -6.09 11.69
CA PRO A 60 2.80 -7.29 12.37
C PRO A 60 2.04 -8.21 11.39
N VAL A 61 1.83 -9.46 11.80
CA VAL A 61 0.88 -10.33 11.11
C VAL A 61 -0.53 -9.79 11.35
N VAL A 62 -1.22 -9.41 10.28
CA VAL A 62 -2.59 -8.91 10.34
C VAL A 62 -3.58 -10.08 10.30
N PRO A 63 -4.52 -10.20 11.25
CA PRO A 63 -5.52 -11.26 11.22
C PRO A 63 -6.38 -11.21 9.96
N GLU A 64 -6.77 -12.37 9.43
CA GLU A 64 -7.61 -12.48 8.23
C GLU A 64 -8.91 -11.68 8.36
N SER A 65 -9.56 -11.71 9.52
CA SER A 65 -10.78 -10.93 9.77
C SER A 65 -10.57 -9.43 9.57
N ARG A 66 -9.40 -8.90 9.94
CA ARG A 66 -9.04 -7.50 9.72
C ARG A 66 -8.73 -7.23 8.25
N LEU A 67 -8.07 -8.15 7.55
CA LEU A 67 -7.84 -8.04 6.11
C LEU A 67 -9.15 -8.02 5.32
N VAL A 68 -10.10 -8.90 5.67
CA VAL A 68 -11.46 -8.92 5.09
C VAL A 68 -12.19 -7.62 5.35
N GLU A 69 -12.09 -7.09 6.57
CA GLU A 69 -12.69 -5.80 6.92
C GLU A 69 -12.12 -4.66 6.06
N ILE A 70 -10.79 -4.54 5.97
CA ILE A 70 -10.12 -3.52 5.15
C ILE A 70 -10.53 -3.67 3.68
N ALA A 71 -10.49 -4.90 3.14
CA ALA A 71 -10.86 -5.17 1.75
C ALA A 71 -12.31 -4.77 1.46
N THR A 72 -13.26 -5.13 2.32
CA THR A 72 -14.70 -4.94 2.05
C THR A 72 -15.21 -3.55 2.43
N ARG A 73 -14.75 -2.97 3.55
CA ARG A 73 -15.25 -1.69 4.06
C ARG A 73 -14.46 -0.50 3.53
N ASP A 74 -13.14 -0.61 3.55
CA ASP A 74 -12.27 0.54 3.25
C ASP A 74 -11.95 0.59 1.74
N LEU A 75 -11.76 -0.57 1.11
CA LEU A 75 -11.42 -0.68 -0.31
C LEU A 75 -12.60 -1.02 -1.22
N GLY A 76 -13.76 -1.41 -0.66
CA GLY A 76 -14.95 -1.77 -1.43
C GLY A 76 -14.81 -3.03 -2.29
N ILE A 77 -13.82 -3.87 -2.01
CA ILE A 77 -13.57 -5.13 -2.72
C ILE A 77 -14.62 -6.15 -2.26
N SER A 78 -15.45 -6.61 -3.20
CA SER A 78 -16.40 -7.68 -2.94
C SER A 78 -15.65 -9.01 -2.82
N MET A 79 -15.61 -9.56 -1.62
CA MET A 79 -15.15 -10.93 -1.39
C MET A 79 -16.33 -11.86 -1.64
N GLY A 80 -16.42 -12.42 -2.85
CA GLY A 80 -17.44 -13.41 -3.20
C GLY A 80 -17.44 -14.57 -2.21
N GLN A 81 -18.62 -15.09 -1.86
CA GLN A 81 -18.76 -16.31 -1.07
C GLN A 81 -18.04 -17.45 -1.79
N ALA A 82 -17.12 -18.11 -1.08
CA ALA A 82 -16.44 -19.31 -1.55
C ALA A 82 -17.43 -20.46 -1.83
#